data_AF-A0AAN7MH45-F1
#
_entry.id   AF-A0AAN7MH45-F1
#
_cell.length_a   1.000
_cell.length_b   1.000
_cell.length_c   1.000
_cell.angle_alpha   90.00
_cell.angle_beta   90.00
_cell.angle_gamma   90.00
#
_symmetry.space_group_name_H-M   'P 1'
#
loop_
_entity.id
_entity.type
_entity.pdbx_description
1 polymer ?
#
loop_
_entity_poly.entity_id
_entity_poly.type
_entity_poly.pdbx_seq_one_letter_code
_entity_poly.pdbx_strand_id
1 'polypeptide(L)'
;MEALMSQFTFLSDMAHNDKNFNPSEIDDLMRLFEIEAYRSWAAAELDALEEELEADAALEETEATLDSAMEMAMEEFQRFEEDADRISKEEYNKLVETGERARTMGNLMEKTASVASKKYVEAAINSATASTRAAVKGFSTSLVLQALISPIARTGSASETVKSWPNWSFRECYVVGARWKILSSDAL
;
A
#
# COMPACT_ATOMS: atom_id res chain seq x y z
N MET A 1 69.74 9.50 -13.11
CA MET A 1 69.70 10.93 -12.68
C MET A 1 70.64 11.32 -11.53
N GLU A 2 70.56 10.73 -10.33
CA GLU A 2 71.30 11.21 -9.14
C GLU A 2 72.83 11.20 -9.29
N ALA A 3 73.37 10.15 -9.93
CA ALA A 3 74.81 10.06 -10.21
C ALA A 3 75.32 11.19 -11.12
N LEU A 4 74.50 11.62 -12.10
CA LEU A 4 74.84 12.75 -12.98
C LEU A 4 74.82 14.07 -12.20
N MET A 5 73.85 14.27 -11.29
CA MET A 5 73.78 15.47 -10.44
C MET A 5 74.98 15.58 -9.49
N SER A 6 75.44 14.45 -8.96
CA SER A 6 76.66 14.40 -8.14
C SER A 6 77.91 14.80 -8.94
N GLN A 7 78.06 14.27 -10.17
CA GLN A 7 79.16 14.64 -11.06
C GLN A 7 79.11 16.10 -11.50
N PHE A 8 77.91 16.62 -11.76
CA PHE A 8 77.72 18.03 -12.11
C PHE A 8 78.14 18.96 -10.98
N THR A 9 77.76 18.64 -9.75
CA THR A 9 78.13 19.40 -8.55
C THR A 9 79.66 19.40 -8.39
N PHE A 10 80.28 18.23 -8.54
CA PHE A 10 81.74 18.09 -8.46
C PHE A 10 82.48 18.90 -9.54
N LEU A 11 82.06 18.83 -10.81
CA LEU A 11 82.68 19.60 -11.89
C LEU A 11 82.43 21.10 -11.74
N SER A 12 81.28 21.52 -11.21
CA SER A 12 80.98 22.93 -10.93
C SER A 12 81.87 23.49 -9.82
N ASP A 13 82.09 22.74 -8.75
CA ASP A 13 83.02 23.12 -7.68
C ASP A 13 84.46 23.20 -8.19
N MET A 14 84.86 22.29 -9.09
CA MET A 14 86.18 22.32 -9.71
C MET A 14 86.36 23.52 -10.64
N ALA A 15 85.36 23.83 -11.46
CA ALA A 15 85.38 25.00 -12.35
C ALA A 15 85.45 26.33 -11.57
N HIS A 16 84.95 26.37 -10.34
CA HIS A 16 85.04 27.54 -9.47
C HIS A 16 86.42 27.72 -8.83
N ASN A 17 87.06 26.61 -8.44
CA ASN A 17 88.26 26.63 -7.60
C ASN A 17 89.57 26.38 -8.34
N ASP A 18 89.55 25.69 -9.49
CA ASP A 18 90.75 25.30 -10.24
C ASP A 18 90.89 26.09 -11.56
N LYS A 19 92.09 26.63 -11.81
CA LYS A 19 92.43 27.39 -13.03
C LYS A 19 92.78 26.49 -14.22
N ASN A 20 93.04 25.20 -14.00
CA ASN A 20 93.34 24.22 -15.04
C ASN A 20 92.11 23.40 -15.45
N PHE A 21 90.91 23.83 -15.03
CA PHE A 21 89.65 23.17 -15.38
C PHE A 21 89.48 23.04 -16.90
N ASN A 22 89.04 21.86 -17.35
CA ASN A 22 88.78 21.56 -18.75
C ASN A 22 87.28 21.71 -19.09
N PRO A 23 86.88 22.73 -19.85
CA PRO A 23 85.47 22.97 -20.16
C PRO A 23 84.79 21.88 -20.99
N SER A 24 85.55 21.03 -21.71
CA SER A 24 84.96 19.96 -22.51
C SER A 24 84.28 18.87 -21.66
N GLU A 25 84.73 18.67 -20.42
CA GLU A 25 84.16 17.66 -19.51
C GLU A 25 82.74 18.00 -19.07
N ILE A 26 82.41 19.30 -18.95
CA ILE A 26 81.04 19.75 -18.72
C ILE A 26 80.17 19.50 -19.96
N ASP A 27 80.67 19.74 -21.18
CA ASP A 27 79.88 19.51 -22.40
C ASP A 27 79.52 18.03 -22.56
N ASP A 28 80.48 17.13 -22.33
CA ASP A 28 80.22 15.68 -22.35
C ASP A 28 79.21 15.26 -21.28
N LEU A 29 79.30 15.84 -20.07
CA LEU A 29 78.31 15.60 -19.01
C LEU A 29 76.92 16.14 -19.36
N MET A 30 76.84 17.32 -19.99
CA MET A 30 75.57 17.92 -20.43
C MET A 30 74.87 17.07 -21.48
N ARG A 31 75.61 16.44 -22.40
CA ARG A 31 75.05 15.47 -23.35
C ARG A 31 74.47 14.25 -22.66
N LEU A 32 75.11 13.76 -21.59
CA LEU A 32 74.57 12.65 -20.79
C LEU A 32 73.28 13.06 -20.07
N PHE A 33 73.19 14.29 -19.55
CA PHE A 33 71.94 14.80 -18.98
C PHE A 33 70.81 14.88 -19.99
N GLU A 34 71.08 15.35 -21.19
CA GLU A 34 70.09 15.43 -22.26
C GLU A 34 69.55 14.03 -22.59
N ILE A 35 70.43 13.05 -22.79
CA ILE A 35 70.03 11.67 -23.09
C ILE A 35 69.23 11.05 -21.94
N GLU A 36 69.71 11.21 -20.70
CA GLU A 36 69.03 10.66 -19.52
C GLU A 36 67.67 11.34 -19.32
N ALA A 37 67.56 12.65 -19.49
CA ALA A 37 66.30 13.39 -19.38
C ALA A 37 65.28 12.91 -20.42
N TYR A 38 65.69 12.76 -21.69
CA TYR A 38 64.80 12.22 -22.72
C TYR A 38 64.38 10.78 -22.42
N ARG A 39 65.28 9.94 -21.90
CA ARG A 39 64.95 8.56 -21.51
C ARG A 39 63.96 8.53 -20.35
N SER A 40 64.19 9.34 -19.31
CA SER A 40 63.28 9.43 -18.18
C SER A 40 61.91 9.97 -18.59
N TRP A 41 61.86 10.95 -19.49
CA TRP A 41 60.60 11.46 -20.01
C TRP A 41 59.88 10.40 -20.86
N ALA A 42 60.58 9.73 -21.77
CA ALA A 42 60.00 8.67 -22.59
C ALA A 42 59.49 7.47 -21.75
N ALA A 43 60.19 7.13 -20.66
CA ALA A 43 59.73 6.11 -19.73
C ALA A 43 58.46 6.57 -18.99
N ALA A 44 58.46 7.78 -18.44
CA ALA A 44 57.31 8.33 -17.73
C ALA A 44 56.08 8.49 -18.64
N GLU A 45 56.27 8.86 -19.90
CA GLU A 45 55.17 8.94 -20.88
C GLU A 45 54.60 7.55 -21.20
N LEU A 46 55.45 6.53 -21.29
CA LEU A 46 55.02 5.16 -21.54
C LEU A 46 54.23 4.60 -20.36
N ASP A 47 54.72 4.83 -19.13
CA ASP A 47 54.00 4.43 -17.91
C ASP A 47 52.64 5.15 -17.82
N ALA A 48 52.59 6.45 -18.14
CA ALA A 48 51.34 7.22 -18.14
C ALA A 48 50.33 6.72 -19.19
N LEU A 49 50.79 6.33 -20.39
CA LEU A 49 49.94 5.74 -21.41
C LEU A 49 49.41 4.35 -21.01
N GLU A 50 50.22 3.55 -20.32
CA GLU A 50 49.77 2.27 -19.78
C GLU A 50 48.69 2.47 -18.70
N GLU A 51 48.91 3.40 -17.76
CA GLU A 51 47.93 3.77 -16.74
C GLU A 51 46.62 4.31 -17.36
N GLU A 52 46.70 5.12 -18.42
CA GLU A 52 45.53 5.63 -19.15
C GLU A 52 44.74 4.49 -19.80
N LEU A 53 45.40 3.56 -20.47
CA LEU A 53 44.75 2.40 -21.10
C LEU A 53 44.08 1.48 -20.07
N GLU A 54 44.73 1.25 -18.93
CA GLU A 54 44.14 0.46 -17.83
C GLU A 54 42.93 1.17 -17.22
N ALA A 55 43.00 2.49 -17.03
CA ALA A 55 41.89 3.29 -16.52
C ALA A 55 40.70 3.28 -17.48
N ASP A 56 40.94 3.45 -18.78
CA ASP A 56 39.90 3.42 -19.81
C ASP A 56 39.23 2.04 -19.90
N ALA A 57 40.00 0.96 -19.84
CA ALA A 57 39.43 -0.39 -19.84
C ALA A 57 38.56 -0.65 -18.60
N ALA A 58 38.99 -0.18 -17.42
CA ALA A 58 38.21 -0.29 -16.18
C ALA A 58 36.93 0.55 -16.22
N LEU A 59 36.97 1.73 -16.86
CA LEU A 59 35.79 2.56 -17.09
C LEU A 59 34.82 1.86 -18.03
N GLU A 60 35.29 1.31 -19.15
CA GLU A 60 34.44 0.58 -20.11
C GLU A 60 33.73 -0.61 -19.45
N GLU A 61 34.44 -1.39 -18.62
CA GLU A 61 33.84 -2.49 -17.85
C GLU A 61 32.78 -2.00 -16.85
N THR A 62 33.06 -0.88 -16.18
CA THR A 62 32.14 -0.29 -15.21
C THR A 62 30.89 0.25 -15.89
N GLU A 63 31.04 0.91 -17.04
CA GLU A 63 29.92 1.41 -17.86
C GLU A 63 29.05 0.25 -18.35
N ALA A 64 29.65 -0.82 -18.88
CA ALA A 64 28.90 -2.00 -19.31
C ALA A 64 28.11 -2.65 -18.15
N THR A 65 28.69 -2.68 -16.96
CA THR A 65 28.01 -3.17 -15.75
C THR A 65 26.85 -2.26 -15.36
N LEU A 66 27.04 -0.94 -15.42
CA LEU A 66 25.99 0.05 -15.14
C LEU A 66 24.84 -0.05 -16.13
N ASP A 67 25.14 -0.18 -17.43
CA ASP A 67 24.14 -0.34 -18.48
C ASP A 67 23.32 -1.61 -18.29
N SER A 68 23.99 -2.73 -17.99
CA SER A 68 23.29 -3.98 -17.68
C SER A 68 22.39 -3.87 -16.46
N ALA A 69 22.86 -3.24 -15.38
CA ALA A 69 22.06 -3.03 -14.18
C ALA A 69 20.85 -2.12 -14.45
N MET A 70 21.02 -1.08 -15.29
CA MET A 70 19.94 -0.19 -15.67
C MET A 70 18.90 -0.89 -16.55
N GLU A 71 19.32 -1.66 -17.55
CA GLU A 71 18.42 -2.45 -18.40
C GLU A 71 17.60 -3.44 -17.55
N MET A 72 18.27 -4.19 -16.66
CA MET A 72 17.59 -5.10 -15.73
C MET A 72 16.57 -4.37 -14.85
N ALA A 73 16.92 -3.21 -14.30
CA ALA A 73 16.00 -2.43 -13.47
C ALA A 73 14.78 -1.96 -14.29
N MET A 74 14.99 -1.49 -15.53
CA MET A 74 13.90 -1.06 -16.41
C MET A 74 12.98 -2.22 -16.79
N GLU A 75 13.53 -3.40 -17.08
CA GLU A 75 12.74 -4.61 -17.32
C GLU A 75 11.92 -5.02 -16.09
N GLU A 76 12.51 -4.95 -14.89
CA GLU A 76 11.81 -5.25 -13.64
C GLU A 76 10.67 -4.25 -13.38
N PHE A 77 10.92 -2.94 -13.56
CA PHE A 77 9.89 -1.92 -13.44
C PHE A 77 8.75 -2.14 -14.43
N GLN A 78 9.05 -2.50 -15.68
CA GLN A 78 8.02 -2.79 -16.66
C GLN A 78 7.16 -3.98 -16.21
N ARG A 79 7.77 -5.08 -15.77
CA ARG A 79 7.02 -6.24 -15.25
C ARG A 79 6.17 -5.88 -14.03
N PHE A 80 6.73 -5.08 -13.13
CA PHE A 80 6.02 -4.61 -11.95
C PHE A 80 4.77 -3.80 -12.33
N GLU A 81 4.88 -2.89 -13.30
CA GLU A 81 3.73 -2.10 -13.79
C GLU A 81 2.66 -3.00 -14.42
N GLU A 82 3.07 -3.95 -15.27
CA GLU A 82 2.15 -4.90 -15.90
C GLU A 82 1.41 -5.75 -14.85
N ASP A 83 2.11 -6.23 -13.82
CA ASP A 83 1.51 -7.00 -12.73
C ASP A 83 0.61 -6.13 -11.85
N ALA A 84 1.01 -4.90 -11.54
CA ALA A 84 0.18 -3.96 -10.79
C ALA A 84 -1.13 -3.65 -11.52
N ASP A 85 -1.07 -3.42 -12.83
CA ASP A 85 -2.23 -3.18 -13.67
C ASP A 85 -3.15 -4.40 -13.75
N ARG A 86 -2.57 -5.61 -13.87
CA ARG A 86 -3.34 -6.86 -13.89
C ARG A 86 -4.07 -7.06 -12.56
N ILE A 87 -3.37 -6.95 -11.44
CA ILE A 87 -3.96 -7.10 -10.10
C ILE A 87 -5.04 -6.04 -9.87
N SER A 88 -4.78 -4.78 -10.25
CA SER A 88 -5.74 -3.69 -10.15
C SER A 88 -7.03 -3.99 -10.92
N LYS A 89 -6.91 -4.48 -12.17
CA LYS A 89 -8.08 -4.89 -12.99
C LYS A 89 -8.82 -6.07 -12.36
N GLU A 90 -8.11 -7.07 -11.85
CA GLU A 90 -8.72 -8.21 -11.18
C GLU A 90 -9.53 -7.78 -9.94
N GLU A 91 -8.94 -6.96 -9.07
CA GLU A 91 -9.62 -6.44 -7.87
C GLU A 91 -10.79 -5.52 -8.22
N TYR A 92 -10.64 -4.66 -9.22
CA TYR A 92 -11.72 -3.82 -9.73
C TYR A 92 -12.91 -4.68 -10.22
N ASN A 93 -12.65 -5.71 -11.02
CA ASN A 93 -13.69 -6.60 -11.52
C ASN A 93 -14.40 -7.36 -10.39
N LYS A 94 -13.67 -7.82 -9.36
CA LYS A 94 -14.27 -8.44 -8.16
C LYS A 94 -15.19 -7.48 -7.41
N LEU A 95 -14.81 -6.21 -7.30
CA LEU A 95 -15.64 -5.17 -6.68
C LEU A 95 -16.90 -4.89 -7.48
N VAL A 96 -16.78 -4.77 -8.81
CA VAL A 96 -17.93 -4.60 -9.72
C VAL A 96 -18.89 -5.78 -9.57
N GLU A 97 -18.39 -7.02 -9.65
CA GLU A 97 -19.21 -8.21 -9.52
C GLU A 97 -19.92 -8.26 -8.14
N THR A 98 -19.20 -7.93 -7.07
CA THR A 98 -19.79 -7.88 -5.73
C THR A 98 -20.87 -6.80 -5.62
N GLY A 99 -20.65 -5.64 -6.24
CA GLY A 99 -21.65 -4.56 -6.34
C GLY A 99 -22.89 -4.97 -7.14
N GLU A 100 -22.71 -5.68 -8.25
CA GLU A 100 -23.81 -6.21 -9.06
C GLU A 100 -24.62 -7.28 -8.31
N ARG A 101 -23.94 -8.19 -7.59
CA ARG A 101 -24.61 -9.16 -6.71
C ARG A 101 -25.41 -8.47 -5.59
N ALA A 102 -24.85 -7.42 -4.98
CA ALA A 102 -25.56 -6.65 -3.96
C ALA A 102 -26.78 -5.92 -4.54
N ARG A 103 -26.65 -5.32 -5.73
CA ARG A 103 -27.74 -4.63 -6.43
C ARG A 103 -28.85 -5.58 -6.83
N THR A 104 -28.52 -6.73 -7.41
CA THR A 104 -29.51 -7.76 -7.79
C THR A 104 -30.23 -8.30 -6.57
N MET A 105 -29.52 -8.59 -5.48
CA MET A 105 -30.10 -8.98 -4.21
C MET A 105 -31.05 -7.89 -3.65
N GLY A 106 -30.62 -6.64 -3.64
CA GLY A 106 -31.43 -5.50 -3.21
C GLY A 106 -32.75 -5.40 -3.97
N ASN A 107 -32.71 -5.51 -5.31
CA ASN A 107 -33.90 -5.51 -6.15
C ASN A 107 -34.85 -6.68 -5.85
N LEU A 108 -34.32 -7.88 -5.55
CA LEU A 108 -35.14 -9.04 -5.17
C LEU A 108 -35.81 -8.86 -3.81
N MET A 109 -35.06 -8.31 -2.85
CA MET A 109 -35.57 -7.99 -1.51
C MET A 109 -36.64 -6.90 -1.58
N GLU A 110 -36.42 -5.84 -2.37
CA GLU A 110 -37.41 -4.78 -2.60
C GLU A 110 -38.72 -5.34 -3.17
N LYS A 111 -38.64 -6.20 -4.19
CA LYS A 111 -39.83 -6.87 -4.76
C LYS A 111 -40.56 -7.68 -3.69
N THR A 112 -39.83 -8.48 -2.92
CA THR A 112 -40.42 -9.32 -1.85
C THR A 112 -41.06 -8.47 -0.76
N ALA A 113 -40.38 -7.41 -0.30
CA ALA A 113 -40.88 -6.48 0.69
C ALA A 113 -42.13 -5.74 0.17
N SER A 114 -42.16 -5.34 -1.11
CA SER A 114 -43.33 -4.70 -1.71
C SER A 114 -44.54 -5.63 -1.72
N VAL A 115 -44.37 -6.92 -2.04
CA VAL A 115 -45.44 -7.93 -2.01
C VAL A 115 -45.93 -8.15 -0.58
N ALA A 116 -45.02 -8.27 0.39
CA ALA A 116 -45.38 -8.39 1.80
C ALA A 116 -46.14 -7.14 2.27
N SER A 117 -45.68 -5.93 1.94
CA SER A 117 -46.35 -4.68 2.30
C SER A 117 -47.76 -4.60 1.71
N LYS A 118 -47.94 -5.01 0.45
CA LYS A 118 -49.27 -5.06 -0.18
C LYS A 118 -50.20 -6.00 0.56
N LYS A 119 -49.73 -7.20 0.94
CA LYS A 119 -50.52 -8.13 1.76
C LYS A 119 -50.89 -7.57 3.13
N TYR A 120 -49.98 -6.86 3.78
CA TYR A 120 -50.27 -6.18 5.05
C TYR A 120 -51.30 -5.07 4.89
N VAL A 121 -51.16 -4.24 3.86
CA VAL A 121 -52.12 -3.18 3.53
C VAL A 121 -53.49 -3.77 3.19
N GLU A 122 -53.54 -4.83 2.40
CA GLU A 122 -54.78 -5.56 2.08
C GLU A 122 -55.43 -6.16 3.33
N ALA A 123 -54.65 -6.77 4.22
CA ALA A 123 -55.16 -7.28 5.49
C ALA A 123 -55.72 -6.17 6.39
N ALA A 124 -55.03 -5.02 6.46
CA ALA A 124 -55.50 -3.85 7.20
C ALA A 124 -56.79 -3.28 6.59
N ILE A 125 -56.86 -3.16 5.26
CA ILE A 125 -58.07 -2.70 4.55
C ILE A 125 -59.22 -3.67 4.75
N ASN A 126 -58.99 -4.98 4.63
CA ASN A 126 -60.01 -5.99 4.85
C ASN A 126 -60.51 -5.98 6.30
N SER A 127 -59.61 -5.81 7.27
CA SER A 127 -59.95 -5.66 8.68
C SER A 127 -60.75 -4.39 8.97
N ALA A 128 -60.34 -3.25 8.41
CA ALA A 128 -61.08 -1.98 8.51
C ALA A 128 -62.46 -2.06 7.83
N THR A 129 -62.57 -2.76 6.70
CA THR A 129 -63.83 -3.00 6.01
C THR A 129 -64.74 -3.95 6.80
N ALA A 130 -64.18 -4.98 7.43
CA ALA A 130 -64.92 -5.85 8.34
C ALA A 130 -65.37 -5.10 9.61
N SER A 131 -64.52 -4.25 10.16
CA SER A 131 -64.80 -3.40 11.32
C SER A 131 -65.89 -2.38 11.02
N THR A 132 -65.82 -1.68 9.90
CA THR A 132 -66.89 -0.75 9.45
C THR A 132 -68.19 -1.48 9.18
N ARG A 133 -68.15 -2.66 8.54
CA ARG A 133 -69.35 -3.49 8.33
C ARG A 133 -69.93 -4.01 9.65
N ALA A 134 -69.09 -4.35 10.63
CA ALA A 134 -69.52 -4.73 11.97
C ALA A 134 -70.09 -3.55 12.76
N ALA A 135 -69.51 -2.35 12.64
CA ALA A 135 -70.03 -1.13 13.24
C ALA A 135 -71.40 -0.76 12.65
N VAL A 136 -71.57 -0.83 11.32
CA VAL A 136 -72.86 -0.61 10.64
C VAL A 136 -73.92 -1.64 11.07
N LYS A 137 -73.53 -2.90 11.33
CA LYS A 137 -74.42 -3.90 11.93
C LYS A 137 -74.70 -3.65 13.42
N GLY A 138 -73.75 -3.11 14.18
CA GLY A 138 -73.92 -2.73 15.59
C GLY A 138 -74.86 -1.53 15.79
N PHE A 139 -74.94 -0.63 14.81
CA PHE A 139 -75.97 0.42 14.77
C PHE A 139 -77.37 -0.13 14.40
N SER A 140 -77.45 -1.31 13.79
CA SER A 140 -78.74 -2.00 13.55
C SER A 140 -79.26 -2.77 14.76
N THR A 141 -78.44 -3.09 15.75
CA THR A 141 -78.86 -3.88 16.94
C THR A 141 -78.85 -3.09 18.25
N SER A 142 -78.18 -1.94 18.32
CA SER A 142 -78.19 -1.08 19.53
C SER A 142 -79.44 -0.21 19.66
N LEU A 143 -80.27 -0.09 18.63
CA LEU A 143 -81.58 0.58 18.74
C LEU A 143 -82.72 -0.34 19.23
N VAL A 144 -82.47 -1.64 19.46
CA VAL A 144 -83.54 -2.59 19.82
C VAL A 144 -83.40 -3.20 21.23
N LEU A 145 -82.24 -3.10 21.90
CA LEU A 145 -82.04 -3.75 23.21
C LEU A 145 -81.50 -2.82 24.31
N GLN A 146 -81.97 -1.57 24.33
CA GLN A 146 -81.80 -0.70 25.49
C GLN A 146 -83.14 -0.05 25.89
N ALA A 147 -84.18 -0.86 26.02
CA ALA A 147 -85.36 -0.50 26.81
C ALA A 147 -86.01 -1.78 27.35
N LEU A 148 -86.13 -1.83 28.68
CA LEU A 148 -86.87 -2.80 29.52
C LEU A 148 -86.09 -4.08 29.87
N ILE A 149 -85.81 -4.48 31.11
CA ILE A 149 -86.17 -4.07 32.49
C ILE A 149 -85.09 -4.71 33.41
N SER A 150 -84.48 -3.96 34.33
CA SER A 150 -83.82 -4.46 35.57
C SER A 150 -84.91 -4.75 36.64
N PRO A 151 -84.78 -5.54 37.76
CA PRO A 151 -83.67 -5.41 38.75
C PRO A 151 -83.43 -6.57 39.82
N ILE A 152 -82.41 -6.40 40.71
CA ILE A 152 -82.26 -6.83 42.16
C ILE A 152 -82.13 -8.37 42.49
N ALA A 153 -81.24 -8.95 43.33
CA ALA A 153 -80.43 -8.62 44.54
C ALA A 153 -79.16 -9.55 44.63
N ARG A 154 -77.96 -9.11 45.09
CA ARG A 154 -77.35 -9.08 46.47
C ARG A 154 -77.23 -10.49 47.13
N THR A 155 -76.06 -11.06 47.49
CA THR A 155 -74.99 -10.72 48.49
C THR A 155 -73.64 -11.41 48.16
N GLY A 156 -72.45 -10.76 48.25
CA GLY A 156 -71.38 -10.95 49.29
C GLY A 156 -70.55 -12.25 49.13
N SER A 157 -69.20 -12.33 49.10
CA SER A 157 -68.08 -11.51 49.56
C SER A 157 -66.75 -11.86 48.81
N ALA A 158 -65.79 -10.94 48.86
CA ALA A 158 -64.35 -10.95 48.50
C ALA A 158 -63.61 -12.32 48.57
N SER A 159 -62.53 -12.58 47.82
CA SER A 159 -61.40 -11.72 47.42
C SER A 159 -60.58 -12.35 46.29
N GLU A 160 -60.10 -11.57 45.32
CA GLU A 160 -58.80 -11.83 44.68
C GLU A 160 -58.26 -10.57 44.00
N THR A 161 -57.45 -9.84 44.75
CA THR A 161 -56.46 -8.92 44.21
C THR A 161 -55.25 -9.73 43.77
N VAL A 162 -54.63 -9.39 42.63
CA VAL A 162 -53.23 -8.92 42.57
C VAL A 162 -52.79 -8.70 41.11
N LYS A 163 -52.45 -7.43 40.88
CA LYS A 163 -51.44 -6.87 39.97
C LYS A 163 -50.45 -7.87 39.36
N SER A 164 -50.27 -7.81 38.04
CA SER A 164 -48.97 -7.44 37.43
C SER A 164 -49.03 -7.57 35.91
N TRP A 165 -48.67 -6.49 35.22
CA TRP A 165 -48.19 -6.54 33.83
C TRP A 165 -46.66 -6.50 33.91
N PRO A 166 -45.91 -7.42 33.29
CA PRO A 166 -44.47 -7.28 33.20
C PRO A 166 -44.11 -6.32 32.07
N ASN A 167 -43.66 -5.16 32.53
CA ASN A 167 -42.58 -4.34 32.00
C ASN A 167 -41.62 -5.12 31.06
N TRP A 168 -41.51 -4.72 29.79
CA TRP A 168 -40.40 -5.11 28.92
C TRP A 168 -39.44 -3.93 28.82
N SER A 169 -38.55 -3.84 29.80
CA SER A 169 -37.36 -2.99 29.73
C SER A 169 -36.19 -3.78 29.14
N PHE A 170 -35.61 -3.22 28.08
CA PHE A 170 -34.18 -2.99 27.90
C PHE A 170 -33.19 -3.86 28.72
N ARG A 171 -32.33 -4.61 28.00
CA ARG A 171 -31.01 -5.17 28.40
C ARG A 171 -31.07 -6.26 29.49
N GLU A 172 -30.38 -7.39 29.48
CA GLU A 172 -29.16 -7.87 28.82
C GLU A 172 -29.14 -9.41 29.02
N CYS A 173 -28.79 -10.19 28.00
CA CYS A 173 -28.20 -11.51 28.19
C CYS A 173 -26.94 -11.56 27.33
N TYR A 174 -25.81 -11.30 27.98
CA TYR A 174 -24.46 -11.43 27.44
C TYR A 174 -23.91 -12.83 27.78
N VAL A 175 -23.21 -13.41 26.79
CA VAL A 175 -22.13 -14.41 26.85
C VAL A 175 -22.42 -15.83 27.32
N VAL A 176 -22.42 -16.77 26.35
CA VAL A 176 -21.54 -17.95 26.41
C VAL A 176 -20.95 -18.19 25.00
N GLY A 177 -19.62 -18.20 24.90
CA GLY A 177 -18.91 -19.00 23.90
C GLY A 177 -18.48 -18.28 22.61
N ALA A 178 -17.42 -17.48 22.71
CA ALA A 178 -16.64 -17.01 21.57
C ALA A 178 -16.05 -18.16 20.74
N ARG A 179 -16.07 -18.02 19.41
CA ARG A 179 -14.95 -18.41 18.54
C ARG A 179 -15.01 -17.67 17.20
N TRP A 180 -14.66 -16.38 17.22
CA TRP A 180 -14.11 -15.73 16.04
C TRP A 180 -12.68 -16.24 15.87
N LYS A 181 -12.43 -16.97 14.79
CA LYS A 181 -11.10 -17.36 14.36
C LYS A 181 -10.55 -16.20 13.53
N ILE A 182 -9.85 -15.29 14.20
CA ILE A 182 -8.80 -14.48 13.57
C ILE A 182 -7.58 -15.40 13.46
N LEU A 183 -7.08 -15.60 12.24
CA LEU A 183 -5.72 -16.04 11.95
C LEU A 183 -5.26 -15.07 10.86
N SER A 184 -4.52 -14.00 11.18
CA SER A 184 -3.12 -13.93 11.64
C SER A 184 -2.14 -14.51 10.64
N SER A 185 -1.40 -13.61 10.01
CA SER A 185 -0.04 -13.70 9.47
C SER A 185 0.30 -12.27 9.01
N ASP A 186 1.37 -11.57 9.32
CA ASP A 186 2.58 -11.67 10.15
C ASP A 186 2.94 -10.19 10.46
N ALA A 187 3.90 -9.77 11.28
CA ALA A 187 5.25 -10.26 11.53
C ALA A 187 5.89 -9.40 12.64
N LEU A 188 6.98 -9.93 13.22
CA LEU A 188 8.19 -9.22 13.69
C LEU A 188 8.05 -8.13 14.77
#